data_AF-A0A0G1WN73-F1
#
_entry.id   AF-A0A0G1WN73-F1
#
_cell.length_a   1.000
_cell.length_b   1.000
_cell.length_c   1.000
_cell.angle_alpha   90.00
_cell.angle_beta   90.00
_cell.angle_gamma   90.00
#
_symmetry.space_group_name_H-M   'P 1'
#
loop_
_entity.id
_entity.type
_entity.pdbx_description
1 polymer ?
#
loop_
_entity_poly.entity_id
_entity_poly.type
_entity_poly.pdbx_seq_one_letter_code
_entity_poly.pdbx_strand_id
1 'polypeptide(L)'
;MKDTLVLDIETKKSFADVGGKENISALGIAVLGTYSYASDSFRAFEEGELGEFERILSETDYLIGFNIKLFDIPVLGPYIAPGIIGRVAVTDIFEDAVNFLGHRVGLDGVARATVGEGKSGHGLEALEWFKEGRVEDVKKYCLDDVRLTRDVYEYGKKNGHILFESRGDGKIHSIPVSWGSARARPVLEILGEAFKNRKRLSIDYVSSEDSDGLGFKKTRAIDIYAIKPSGDIEAYCHFRKGVRDFRIARILRAEETGETYSLPSDSQGALF
;
A
#
# COMPACT_ATOMS: atom_id res chain seq x y z
N MET A 1 -0.69 -24.52 -2.82
CA MET A 1 -0.19 -23.18 -2.45
C MET A 1 -1.27 -22.59 -1.57
N LYS A 2 -0.92 -22.04 -0.41
CA LYS A 2 -1.92 -21.39 0.44
C LYS A 2 -2.38 -20.07 -0.18
N ASP A 3 -3.59 -19.67 0.17
CA ASP A 3 -4.30 -18.58 -0.50
C ASP A 3 -3.77 -17.19 -0.09
N THR A 4 -4.04 -16.21 -0.94
CA THR A 4 -4.03 -14.78 -0.61
C THR A 4 -5.46 -14.29 -0.62
N LEU A 5 -5.88 -13.61 0.44
CA LEU A 5 -7.22 -13.03 0.51
C LEU A 5 -7.16 -11.50 0.54
N VAL A 6 -8.11 -10.86 -0.12
CA VAL A 6 -8.50 -9.48 0.16
C VAL A 6 -9.77 -9.53 1.01
N LEU A 7 -9.88 -8.70 2.04
CA LEU A 7 -11.08 -8.65 2.87
C LEU A 7 -11.48 -7.24 3.29
N ASP A 8 -12.76 -7.12 3.61
CA ASP A 8 -13.42 -5.95 4.21
C ASP A 8 -14.58 -6.43 5.11
N ILE A 9 -14.91 -5.65 6.15
CA ILE A 9 -15.96 -5.97 7.11
C ILE A 9 -16.94 -4.80 7.29
N GLU A 10 -18.21 -5.13 7.16
CA GLU A 10 -19.32 -4.28 7.61
C GLU A 10 -19.85 -4.73 8.97
N THR A 11 -20.10 -3.78 9.88
CA THR A 11 -20.44 -4.09 11.27
C THR A 11 -21.94 -4.02 11.58
N LYS A 12 -22.37 -4.73 12.62
CA LYS A 12 -23.77 -4.70 13.09
C LYS A 12 -24.11 -3.45 13.90
N LYS A 13 -23.10 -2.86 14.52
CA LYS A 13 -23.22 -1.76 15.47
C LYS A 13 -22.27 -0.63 15.10
N SER A 14 -22.60 0.58 15.52
CA SER A 14 -21.70 1.72 15.51
C SER A 14 -20.79 1.73 16.74
N PHE A 15 -19.74 2.55 16.71
CA PHE A 15 -18.93 2.82 17.90
C PHE A 15 -19.75 3.42 19.06
N ALA A 16 -20.78 4.20 18.76
CA ALA A 16 -21.66 4.76 19.79
C ALA A 16 -22.46 3.67 20.51
N ASP A 17 -22.93 2.65 19.77
CA ASP A 17 -23.71 1.53 20.31
C ASP A 17 -22.88 0.65 21.26
N VAL A 18 -21.56 0.60 21.07
CA VAL A 18 -20.63 -0.20 21.90
C VAL A 18 -19.87 0.65 22.93
N GLY A 19 -20.19 1.92 23.06
CA GLY A 19 -19.61 2.81 24.08
C GLY A 19 -18.25 3.43 23.74
N GLY A 20 -17.72 3.21 22.53
CA GLY A 20 -16.47 3.82 22.08
C GLY A 20 -15.60 2.93 21.20
N LYS A 21 -14.49 3.48 20.70
CA LYS A 21 -13.54 2.79 19.80
C LYS A 21 -12.73 1.70 20.49
N GLU A 22 -12.57 1.81 21.80
CA GLU A 22 -11.91 0.81 22.65
C GLU A 22 -12.66 -0.52 22.68
N ASN A 23 -13.97 -0.53 22.36
CA ASN A 23 -14.81 -1.72 22.32
C ASN A 23 -15.01 -2.23 20.88
N ILE A 24 -14.01 -2.07 20.02
CA ILE A 24 -14.08 -2.43 18.59
C ILE A 24 -14.51 -3.89 18.33
N SER A 25 -14.10 -4.82 19.18
CA SER A 25 -14.49 -6.23 19.09
C SER A 25 -15.98 -6.47 19.38
N ALA A 26 -16.68 -5.53 20.02
CA ALA A 26 -18.10 -5.65 20.34
C ALA A 26 -19.03 -5.18 19.19
N LEU A 27 -18.45 -4.61 18.11
CA LEU A 27 -19.22 -4.10 16.96
C LEU A 27 -20.02 -5.21 16.26
N GLY A 28 -19.47 -6.42 16.25
CA GLY A 28 -20.03 -7.58 15.55
C GLY A 28 -20.02 -7.45 14.03
N ILE A 29 -20.03 -8.58 13.32
CA ILE A 29 -19.92 -8.62 11.86
C ILE A 29 -21.30 -8.77 11.23
N ALA A 30 -21.73 -7.78 10.44
CA ALA A 30 -22.92 -7.90 9.60
C ALA A 30 -22.59 -8.74 8.36
N VAL A 31 -21.53 -8.34 7.65
CA VAL A 31 -21.01 -9.05 6.47
C VAL A 31 -19.48 -8.96 6.48
N LEU A 32 -18.83 -10.08 6.16
CA LEU A 32 -17.42 -10.13 5.81
C LEU A 32 -17.30 -10.45 4.33
N GLY A 33 -16.74 -9.52 3.56
CA GLY A 33 -16.46 -9.70 2.14
C GLY A 33 -15.05 -10.23 1.93
N THR A 34 -14.87 -11.08 0.93
CA THR A 34 -13.55 -11.58 0.52
C THR A 34 -13.41 -11.68 -0.98
N TYR A 35 -12.16 -11.58 -1.44
CA TYR A 35 -11.71 -12.06 -2.74
C TYR A 35 -10.57 -13.05 -2.52
N SER A 36 -10.70 -14.24 -3.11
CA SER A 36 -9.66 -15.27 -3.10
C SER A 36 -8.87 -15.23 -4.40
N TYR A 37 -7.54 -15.15 -4.29
CA TYR A 37 -6.65 -15.29 -5.44
C TYR A 37 -6.54 -16.74 -5.93
N ALA A 38 -6.70 -17.73 -5.04
CA ALA A 38 -6.64 -19.14 -5.42
C ALA A 38 -7.85 -19.58 -6.26
N SER A 39 -9.05 -19.04 -5.99
CA SER A 39 -10.27 -19.38 -6.73
C SER A 39 -10.77 -18.28 -7.68
N ASP A 40 -10.11 -17.13 -7.74
CA ASP A 40 -10.51 -15.97 -8.56
C ASP A 40 -11.98 -15.60 -8.36
N SER A 41 -12.40 -15.48 -7.10
CA SER A 41 -13.82 -15.33 -6.78
C SER A 41 -14.06 -14.46 -5.56
N PHE A 42 -15.14 -13.69 -5.62
CA PHE A 42 -15.68 -12.94 -4.50
C PHE A 42 -16.66 -13.78 -3.70
N ARG A 43 -16.61 -13.65 -2.36
CA ARG A 43 -17.55 -14.30 -1.44
C ARG A 43 -17.87 -13.38 -0.28
N ALA A 44 -19.14 -13.32 0.11
CA ALA A 44 -19.60 -12.63 1.31
C ALA A 44 -20.09 -13.66 2.33
N PHE A 45 -19.78 -13.43 3.60
CA PHE A 45 -20.15 -14.26 4.73
C PHE A 45 -20.95 -13.43 5.73
N GLU A 46 -22.14 -13.89 6.09
CA GLU A 46 -22.86 -13.38 7.25
C GLU A 46 -22.26 -13.97 8.54
N GLU A 47 -22.63 -13.42 9.70
CA GLU A 47 -22.09 -13.85 11.00
C GLU A 47 -22.19 -15.38 11.23
N GLY A 48 -23.30 -15.99 10.82
CA GLY A 48 -23.52 -17.44 10.96
C GLY A 48 -22.61 -18.30 10.07
N GLU A 49 -21.97 -17.70 9.07
CA GLU A 49 -21.11 -18.37 8.09
C GLU A 49 -19.61 -18.19 8.42
N LEU A 50 -19.27 -17.44 9.48
CA LEU A 50 -17.88 -17.15 9.84
C LEU A 50 -17.06 -18.38 10.24
N GLY A 51 -17.71 -19.47 10.67
CA GLY A 51 -17.03 -20.76 10.86
C GLY A 51 -16.55 -21.38 9.54
N GLU A 52 -17.19 -21.07 8.41
CA GLU A 52 -16.66 -21.42 7.09
C GLU A 52 -15.45 -20.54 6.73
N PHE A 53 -15.59 -19.23 6.93
CA PHE A 53 -14.49 -18.29 6.68
C PHE A 53 -13.24 -18.61 7.50
N GLU A 54 -13.39 -19.00 8.78
CA GLU A 54 -12.28 -19.42 9.62
C GLU A 54 -11.47 -20.58 8.98
N ARG A 55 -12.15 -21.56 8.38
CA ARG A 55 -11.49 -22.66 7.67
C ARG A 55 -10.70 -22.17 6.45
N ILE A 56 -11.25 -21.23 5.70
CA ILE A 56 -10.56 -20.61 4.54
C ILE A 56 -9.34 -19.82 5.03
N LEU A 57 -9.53 -18.97 6.05
CA LEU A 57 -8.47 -18.20 6.68
C LEU A 57 -7.37 -19.12 7.23
N SER A 58 -7.74 -20.34 7.66
CA SER A 58 -6.78 -21.29 8.17
C SER A 58 -5.80 -21.83 7.11
N GLU A 59 -6.17 -21.73 5.83
CA GLU A 59 -5.38 -22.11 4.66
C GLU A 59 -4.86 -20.87 3.88
N THR A 60 -4.87 -19.71 4.52
CA THR A 60 -4.40 -18.43 3.95
C THR A 60 -3.03 -18.07 4.54
N ASP A 61 -2.09 -17.66 3.69
CA ASP A 61 -0.78 -17.16 4.13
C ASP A 61 -0.67 -15.63 4.08
N TYR A 62 -1.58 -14.98 3.35
CA TYR A 62 -1.50 -13.53 3.14
C TYR A 62 -2.88 -12.86 3.10
N LEU A 63 -3.04 -11.77 3.86
CA LEU A 63 -4.22 -10.92 3.86
C LEU A 63 -3.89 -9.53 3.33
N ILE A 64 -4.82 -8.97 2.58
CA ILE A 64 -4.79 -7.62 2.06
C ILE A 64 -6.08 -6.93 2.49
N GLY A 65 -5.98 -5.70 2.97
CA GLY A 65 -7.16 -4.91 3.28
C GLY A 65 -6.85 -3.42 3.37
N PHE A 66 -7.88 -2.62 3.66
CA PHE A 66 -7.76 -1.18 3.83
C PHE A 66 -8.11 -0.80 5.28
N ASN A 67 -7.12 -0.39 6.07
CA ASN A 67 -7.24 -0.17 7.52
C ASN A 67 -7.52 -1.47 8.32
N ILE A 68 -7.20 -2.61 7.71
CA ILE A 68 -7.43 -3.97 8.19
C ILE A 68 -6.79 -4.26 9.56
N LYS A 69 -5.60 -3.71 9.82
CA LYS A 69 -4.88 -3.97 11.09
C LYS A 69 -5.54 -3.28 12.28
N LEU A 70 -6.09 -2.09 12.06
CA LEU A 70 -6.68 -1.26 13.11
C LEU A 70 -8.21 -1.39 13.20
N PHE A 71 -8.84 -2.07 12.24
CA PHE A 71 -10.29 -2.22 12.20
C PHE A 71 -10.74 -3.67 12.05
N ASP A 72 -10.60 -4.25 10.85
CA ASP A 72 -11.18 -5.54 10.51
C ASP A 72 -10.64 -6.70 11.37
N ILE A 73 -9.32 -6.78 11.55
CA ILE A 73 -8.70 -7.83 12.39
C ILE A 73 -9.20 -7.75 13.84
N PRO A 74 -9.23 -6.58 14.51
CA PRO A 74 -9.85 -6.44 15.82
C PRO A 74 -11.34 -6.81 15.88
N VAL A 75 -12.14 -6.47 14.86
CA VAL A 75 -13.56 -6.84 14.77
C VAL A 75 -13.74 -8.34 14.58
N LEU A 76 -12.85 -8.97 13.82
CA LEU A 76 -12.85 -10.39 13.52
C LEU A 76 -12.37 -11.26 14.70
N GLY A 77 -11.58 -10.68 15.61
CA GLY A 77 -10.96 -11.38 16.75
C GLY A 77 -11.88 -12.30 17.55
N PRO A 78 -13.11 -11.91 17.94
CA PRO A 78 -14.03 -12.78 18.68
C PRO A 78 -14.51 -14.02 17.92
N TYR A 79 -14.39 -14.03 16.60
CA TYR A 79 -14.92 -15.08 15.73
C TYR A 79 -13.87 -16.09 15.27
N ILE A 80 -12.59 -15.82 15.53
CA ILE A 80 -11.47 -16.61 15.02
C ILE A 80 -10.63 -17.16 16.17
N ALA A 81 -10.25 -18.43 16.09
CA ALA A 81 -9.42 -19.09 17.07
C ALA A 81 -8.07 -18.37 17.24
N PRO A 82 -7.59 -18.23 18.49
CA PRO A 82 -6.31 -17.61 18.78
C PRO A 82 -5.16 -18.22 17.96
N GLY A 83 -4.31 -17.36 17.40
CA GLY A 83 -3.12 -17.77 16.64
C GLY A 83 -3.32 -17.97 15.14
N ILE A 84 -4.56 -18.06 14.63
CA ILE A 84 -4.80 -18.15 13.18
C ILE A 84 -4.33 -16.89 12.46
N ILE A 85 -4.69 -15.70 12.93
CA ILE A 85 -4.30 -14.43 12.29
C ILE A 85 -2.79 -14.16 12.46
N GLY A 86 -2.21 -14.53 13.61
CA GLY A 86 -0.81 -14.24 13.93
C GLY A 86 0.24 -14.91 13.02
N ARG A 87 -0.16 -15.91 12.23
CA ARG A 87 0.70 -16.58 11.23
C ARG A 87 0.52 -16.03 9.80
N VAL A 88 -0.44 -15.14 9.59
CA VAL A 88 -0.80 -14.61 8.27
C VAL A 88 -0.08 -13.29 8.06
N ALA A 89 0.66 -13.16 6.97
CA ALA A 89 1.26 -11.87 6.62
C ALA A 89 0.15 -10.90 6.16
N VAL A 90 0.28 -9.61 6.47
CA VAL A 90 -0.78 -8.63 6.23
C VAL A 90 -0.24 -7.39 5.53
N THR A 91 -0.83 -7.03 4.39
CA THR A 91 -0.71 -5.70 3.80
C THR A 91 -1.94 -4.87 4.15
N ASP A 92 -1.68 -3.73 4.77
CA ASP A 92 -2.69 -2.72 5.06
C ASP A 92 -2.39 -1.48 4.21
N ILE A 93 -3.20 -1.28 3.17
CA ILE A 93 -3.02 -0.19 2.20
C ILE A 93 -3.12 1.18 2.89
N PHE A 94 -3.99 1.29 3.89
CA PHE A 94 -4.18 2.53 4.63
C PHE A 94 -2.95 2.84 5.48
N GLU A 95 -2.43 1.85 6.20
CA GLU A 95 -1.22 2.01 7.00
C GLU A 95 -0.03 2.46 6.14
N ASP A 96 0.21 1.79 5.01
CA ASP A 96 1.30 2.13 4.10
C ASP A 96 1.16 3.56 3.54
N ALA A 97 -0.07 3.95 3.15
CA ALA A 97 -0.35 5.31 2.68
C ALA A 97 -0.13 6.36 3.78
N VAL A 98 -0.65 6.12 4.99
CA VAL A 98 -0.51 7.05 6.12
C VAL A 98 0.94 7.21 6.55
N ASN A 99 1.70 6.11 6.59
CA ASN A 99 3.13 6.13 6.94
C ASN A 99 3.93 6.99 5.96
N PHE A 100 3.58 6.96 4.68
CA PHE A 100 4.24 7.78 3.66
C PHE A 100 3.77 9.25 3.68
N LEU A 101 2.47 9.49 3.85
CA LEU A 101 1.86 10.82 3.71
C LEU A 101 1.85 11.65 5.00
N GLY A 102 1.93 11.01 6.16
CA GLY A 102 1.75 11.65 7.47
C GLY A 102 0.29 12.07 7.77
N HIS A 103 -0.66 11.71 6.91
CA HIS A 103 -2.09 11.99 7.11
C HIS A 103 -2.97 10.91 6.49
N ARG A 104 -4.24 10.89 6.91
CA ARG A 104 -5.23 9.87 6.49
C ARG A 104 -5.73 10.09 5.07
N VAL A 105 -5.92 8.99 4.36
CA VAL A 105 -6.64 8.92 3.07
C VAL A 105 -7.76 7.89 3.17
N GLY A 106 -8.80 8.03 2.34
CA GLY A 106 -9.90 7.08 2.25
C GLY A 106 -9.77 6.19 1.02
N LEU A 107 -10.28 4.95 1.11
CA LEU A 107 -10.25 3.96 0.02
C LEU A 107 -10.78 4.54 -1.29
N ASP A 108 -11.93 5.20 -1.23
CA ASP A 108 -12.59 5.78 -2.38
C ASP A 108 -11.72 6.81 -3.13
N GLY A 109 -11.10 7.75 -2.39
CA GLY A 109 -10.23 8.75 -3.00
C GLY A 109 -8.96 8.15 -3.60
N VAL A 110 -8.39 7.13 -2.93
CA VAL A 110 -7.24 6.39 -3.44
C VAL A 110 -7.62 5.59 -4.70
N ALA A 111 -8.76 4.90 -4.69
CA ALA A 111 -9.25 4.11 -5.81
C ALA A 111 -9.53 5.00 -7.03
N ARG A 112 -10.22 6.14 -6.87
CA ARG A 112 -10.49 7.07 -7.98
C ARG A 112 -9.20 7.58 -8.60
N ALA A 113 -8.25 7.96 -7.77
CA ALA A 113 -6.96 8.45 -8.24
C ALA A 113 -6.11 7.35 -8.91
N THR A 114 -6.19 6.11 -8.43
CA THR A 114 -5.28 5.02 -8.82
C THR A 114 -5.80 4.20 -10.00
N VAL A 115 -7.06 3.76 -9.92
CA VAL A 115 -7.67 2.85 -10.90
C VAL A 115 -8.83 3.50 -11.68
N GLY A 116 -9.14 4.77 -11.41
CA GLY A 116 -10.20 5.50 -12.12
C GLY A 116 -11.62 5.13 -11.70
N GLU A 117 -11.76 4.30 -10.67
CA GLU A 117 -13.04 3.82 -10.16
C GLU A 117 -13.22 4.25 -8.71
N GLY A 118 -14.46 4.47 -8.29
CA GLY A 118 -14.78 4.80 -6.90
C GLY A 118 -15.94 3.97 -6.40
N LYS A 119 -16.31 4.20 -5.13
CA LYS A 119 -17.44 3.48 -4.52
C LYS A 119 -18.73 3.76 -5.28
N SER A 120 -19.52 2.70 -5.44
CA SER A 120 -20.87 2.77 -6.01
C SER A 120 -21.91 3.38 -5.04
N GLY A 121 -21.61 3.49 -3.74
CA GLY A 121 -22.49 4.05 -2.70
C GLY A 121 -21.73 4.72 -1.54
N HIS A 122 -22.45 5.17 -0.50
CA HIS A 122 -21.86 5.86 0.66
C HIS A 122 -21.88 4.97 1.92
N GLY A 123 -20.73 4.75 2.56
CA GLY A 123 -20.58 3.83 3.70
C GLY A 123 -21.39 4.13 4.98
N LEU A 124 -22.06 5.28 5.07
CA LEU A 124 -23.03 5.54 6.14
C LEU A 124 -24.32 4.71 5.97
N GLU A 125 -24.57 4.20 4.76
CA GLU A 125 -25.78 3.46 4.42
C GLU A 125 -25.73 1.99 4.87
N ALA A 126 -24.55 1.36 4.99
CA ALA A 126 -24.43 -0.06 5.27
C ALA A 126 -24.98 -0.47 6.65
N LEU A 127 -24.68 0.31 7.69
CA LEU A 127 -25.20 0.07 9.05
C LEU A 127 -26.73 0.27 9.10
N GLU A 128 -27.27 1.25 8.37
CA GLU A 128 -28.70 1.50 8.28
C GLU A 128 -29.42 0.38 7.51
N TRP A 129 -28.88 -0.03 6.36
CA TRP A 129 -29.39 -1.18 5.60
C TRP A 129 -29.41 -2.46 6.43
N PHE A 130 -28.37 -2.71 7.24
CA PHE A 130 -28.37 -3.86 8.13
C PHE A 130 -29.52 -3.78 9.16
N LYS A 131 -29.74 -2.60 9.77
CA LYS A 131 -30.86 -2.37 10.71
C LYS A 131 -32.23 -2.53 10.03
N GLU A 132 -32.33 -2.22 8.75
CA GLU A 132 -33.54 -2.41 7.92
C GLU A 132 -33.71 -3.85 7.41
N GLY A 133 -32.76 -4.76 7.68
CA GLY A 133 -32.78 -6.14 7.18
C GLY A 133 -32.39 -6.28 5.70
N ARG A 134 -31.83 -5.23 5.09
CA ARG A 134 -31.37 -5.19 3.69
C ARG A 134 -29.97 -5.77 3.52
N VAL A 135 -29.77 -7.00 3.99
CA VAL A 135 -28.45 -7.66 4.05
C VAL A 135 -27.81 -7.80 2.67
N GLU A 136 -28.59 -8.02 1.61
CA GLU A 136 -28.07 -8.12 0.24
C GLU A 136 -27.45 -6.81 -0.27
N ASP A 137 -27.91 -5.65 0.20
CA ASP A 137 -27.30 -4.37 -0.14
C ASP A 137 -25.97 -4.17 0.60
N VAL A 138 -25.91 -4.61 1.87
CA VAL A 138 -24.66 -4.66 2.66
C VAL A 138 -23.63 -5.58 1.99
N LYS A 139 -24.05 -6.77 1.53
CA LYS A 139 -23.16 -7.70 0.80
C LYS A 139 -22.60 -7.07 -0.48
N LYS A 140 -23.44 -6.43 -1.29
CA LYS A 140 -22.97 -5.76 -2.52
C LYS A 140 -21.97 -4.67 -2.23
N TYR A 141 -22.24 -3.84 -1.22
CA TYR A 141 -21.36 -2.75 -0.82
C TYR A 141 -20.02 -3.26 -0.31
N CYS A 142 -20.02 -4.24 0.61
CA CYS A 142 -18.81 -4.85 1.13
C CYS A 142 -17.97 -5.50 0.02
N LEU A 143 -18.61 -6.22 -0.92
CA LEU A 143 -17.89 -6.80 -2.06
C LEU A 143 -17.33 -5.76 -3.04
N ASP A 144 -17.96 -4.59 -3.19
CA ASP A 144 -17.42 -3.47 -3.96
C ASP A 144 -16.16 -2.89 -3.28
N ASP A 145 -16.16 -2.75 -1.96
CA ASP A 145 -14.99 -2.31 -1.19
C ASP A 145 -13.83 -3.33 -1.25
N VAL A 146 -14.12 -4.62 -1.19
CA VAL A 146 -13.12 -5.69 -1.44
C VAL A 146 -12.54 -5.58 -2.85
N ARG A 147 -13.40 -5.35 -3.85
CA ARG A 147 -12.99 -5.23 -5.26
C ARG A 147 -12.09 -4.02 -5.46
N LEU A 148 -12.46 -2.84 -4.96
CA LEU A 148 -11.63 -1.64 -5.03
C LEU A 148 -10.29 -1.84 -4.31
N THR A 149 -10.31 -2.47 -3.13
CA THR A 149 -9.08 -2.79 -2.38
C THR A 149 -8.16 -3.71 -3.17
N ARG A 150 -8.70 -4.77 -3.78
CA ARG A 150 -7.95 -5.67 -4.68
C ARG A 150 -7.36 -4.91 -5.85
N ASP A 151 -8.15 -4.08 -6.52
CA ASP A 151 -7.75 -3.37 -7.74
C ASP A 151 -6.63 -2.35 -7.45
N VAL A 152 -6.73 -1.63 -6.33
CA VAL A 152 -5.67 -0.75 -5.84
C VAL A 152 -4.41 -1.55 -5.48
N TYR A 153 -4.55 -2.69 -4.80
CA TYR A 153 -3.42 -3.54 -4.45
C TYR A 153 -2.70 -4.06 -5.71
N GLU A 154 -3.42 -4.59 -6.68
CA GLU A 154 -2.84 -5.10 -7.93
C GLU A 154 -2.18 -3.99 -8.74
N TYR A 155 -2.78 -2.79 -8.79
CA TYR A 155 -2.11 -1.62 -9.38
C TYR A 155 -0.80 -1.32 -8.65
N GLY A 156 -0.81 -1.23 -7.32
CA GLY A 156 0.37 -0.90 -6.53
C GLY A 156 1.49 -1.94 -6.68
N LYS A 157 1.14 -3.22 -6.63
CA LYS A 157 2.06 -4.34 -6.85
C LYS A 157 2.70 -4.32 -8.23
N LYS A 158 1.92 -4.02 -9.28
CA LYS A 158 2.41 -3.96 -10.66
C LYS A 158 3.26 -2.71 -10.92
N ASN A 159 2.83 -1.55 -10.43
CA ASN A 159 3.39 -0.25 -10.80
C ASN A 159 4.36 0.32 -9.77
N GLY A 160 4.46 -0.29 -8.58
CA GLY A 160 5.29 0.16 -7.47
C GLY A 160 4.84 1.47 -6.81
N HIS A 161 3.62 1.90 -7.09
CA HIS A 161 3.01 3.09 -6.49
C HIS A 161 1.49 3.00 -6.58
N ILE A 162 0.80 3.72 -5.69
CA ILE A 162 -0.62 4.07 -5.81
C ILE A 162 -0.74 5.60 -5.88
N LEU A 163 -1.94 6.12 -6.12
CA LEU A 163 -2.21 7.53 -6.33
C LEU A 163 -3.24 8.07 -5.33
N PHE A 164 -3.17 9.37 -5.05
CA PHE A 164 -4.17 10.09 -4.29
C PHE A 164 -4.28 11.53 -4.78
N GLU A 165 -5.44 12.14 -4.58
CA GLU A 165 -5.64 13.58 -4.81
C GLU A 165 -5.27 14.37 -3.55
N SER A 166 -4.34 15.31 -3.69
CA SER A 166 -3.92 16.21 -2.62
C SER A 166 -4.95 17.32 -2.43
N ARG A 167 -5.43 17.47 -1.19
CA ARG A 167 -6.32 18.59 -0.81
C ARG A 167 -5.62 19.95 -0.80
N GLY A 168 -4.27 19.97 -0.74
CA GLY A 168 -3.50 21.21 -0.65
C GLY A 168 -3.42 21.96 -1.96
N ASP A 169 -3.24 21.24 -3.07
CA ASP A 169 -3.05 21.81 -4.41
C ASP A 169 -4.00 21.23 -5.47
N GLY A 170 -4.88 20.29 -5.11
CA GLY A 170 -5.86 19.69 -6.02
C GLY A 170 -5.25 18.76 -7.08
N LYS A 171 -4.01 18.31 -6.89
CA LYS A 171 -3.29 17.48 -7.86
C LYS A 171 -3.24 16.02 -7.46
N ILE A 172 -3.06 15.16 -8.47
CA ILE A 172 -2.76 13.75 -8.25
C ILE A 172 -1.27 13.58 -7.94
N HIS A 173 -0.99 12.92 -6.81
CA HIS A 173 0.35 12.53 -6.41
C HIS A 173 0.47 11.04 -6.18
N SER A 174 1.71 10.54 -6.28
CA SER A 174 2.04 9.15 -6.00
C SER A 174 2.48 8.88 -4.57
N ILE A 175 2.11 7.69 -4.10
CA ILE A 175 2.58 7.02 -2.90
C ILE A 175 3.36 5.79 -3.37
N PRO A 176 4.70 5.74 -3.22
CA PRO A 176 5.50 4.56 -3.54
C PRO A 176 5.10 3.38 -2.66
N VAL A 177 4.98 2.19 -3.24
CA VAL A 177 4.69 0.94 -2.53
C VAL A 177 5.57 -0.19 -3.04
N SER A 178 5.84 -1.19 -2.20
CA SER A 178 6.72 -2.32 -2.52
C SER A 178 6.02 -3.69 -2.40
N TRP A 179 4.70 -3.70 -2.58
CA TRP A 179 3.88 -4.91 -2.46
C TRP A 179 4.28 -5.99 -3.46
N GLY A 180 4.25 -7.25 -3.01
CA GLY A 180 4.56 -8.42 -3.85
C GLY A 180 6.03 -8.56 -4.27
N SER A 181 6.92 -7.65 -3.86
CA SER A 181 8.36 -7.78 -4.11
C SER A 181 9.01 -8.69 -3.05
N ALA A 182 9.77 -9.69 -3.49
CA ALA A 182 10.59 -10.51 -2.60
C ALA A 182 11.62 -9.64 -1.85
N ARG A 183 12.16 -10.14 -0.73
CA ARG A 183 13.20 -9.49 0.08
C ARG A 183 14.43 -9.14 -0.77
N ALA A 184 14.40 -7.96 -1.40
CA ALA A 184 15.56 -7.36 -2.02
C ALA A 184 16.51 -6.86 -0.93
N ARG A 185 17.81 -6.76 -1.27
CA ARG A 185 18.75 -6.01 -0.43
C ARG A 185 18.16 -4.62 -0.15
N PRO A 186 18.20 -4.12 1.09
CA PRO A 186 17.70 -2.79 1.39
C PRO A 186 18.34 -1.76 0.45
N VAL A 187 17.52 -0.93 -0.19
CA VAL A 187 18.00 0.09 -1.14
C VAL A 187 19.10 0.94 -0.53
N LEU A 188 18.96 1.31 0.75
CA LEU A 188 19.97 2.08 1.49
C LEU A 188 21.36 1.43 1.50
N GLU A 189 21.43 0.09 1.61
CA GLU A 189 22.69 -0.66 1.60
C GLU A 189 23.37 -0.55 0.22
N ILE A 190 22.59 -0.76 -0.86
CA ILE A 190 23.07 -0.64 -2.24
C ILE A 190 23.57 0.79 -2.51
N LEU A 191 22.81 1.81 -2.07
CA LEU A 191 23.20 3.22 -2.23
C LEU A 191 24.50 3.52 -1.48
N GLY A 192 24.66 3.03 -0.25
CA GLY A 192 25.85 3.25 0.56
C GLY A 192 27.11 2.62 -0.03
N GLU A 193 27.01 1.38 -0.51
CA GLU A 193 28.12 0.69 -1.18
C GLU A 193 28.51 1.37 -2.49
N ALA A 194 27.53 1.71 -3.32
CA ALA A 194 27.78 2.38 -4.59
C ALA A 194 28.42 3.75 -4.39
N PHE A 195 27.95 4.51 -3.39
CA PHE A 195 28.56 5.79 -3.02
C PHE A 195 30.02 5.62 -2.59
N LYS A 196 30.31 4.67 -1.70
CA LYS A 196 31.67 4.38 -1.21
C LYS A 196 32.62 3.99 -2.34
N ASN A 197 32.14 3.19 -3.29
CA ASN A 197 32.94 2.61 -4.37
C ASN A 197 32.87 3.41 -5.69
N ARG A 198 32.21 4.58 -5.68
CA ARG A 198 32.00 5.44 -6.86
C ARG A 198 31.39 4.68 -8.04
N LYS A 199 30.39 3.85 -7.77
CA LYS A 199 29.67 3.05 -8.75
C LYS A 199 28.40 3.78 -9.19
N ARG A 200 28.20 3.86 -10.50
CA ARG A 200 26.97 4.39 -11.07
C ARG A 200 25.84 3.39 -10.89
N LEU A 201 24.68 3.90 -10.46
CA LEU A 201 23.48 3.10 -10.28
C LEU A 201 22.43 3.38 -11.35
N SER A 202 21.68 2.36 -11.72
CA SER A 202 20.36 2.45 -12.32
C SER A 202 19.32 2.30 -11.21
N ILE A 203 18.45 3.30 -11.04
CA ILE A 203 17.40 3.30 -10.03
C ILE A 203 16.01 3.34 -10.67
N ASP A 204 15.06 2.60 -10.09
CA ASP A 204 13.64 2.77 -10.35
C ASP A 204 13.07 3.78 -9.35
N TYR A 205 12.77 4.99 -9.83
CA TYR A 205 12.31 6.10 -9.02
C TYR A 205 10.84 6.43 -9.28
N VAL A 206 10.05 6.60 -8.23
CA VAL A 206 8.65 7.03 -8.30
C VAL A 206 8.56 8.53 -8.06
N SER A 207 8.36 9.33 -9.11
CA SER A 207 8.18 10.77 -9.01
C SER A 207 6.86 11.12 -8.32
N SER A 208 6.80 12.24 -7.60
CA SER A 208 5.58 12.68 -6.91
C SER A 208 4.45 13.02 -7.88
N GLU A 209 4.79 13.63 -9.01
CA GLU A 209 3.87 14.02 -10.08
C GLU A 209 4.33 13.40 -11.41
N ASP A 210 3.41 13.25 -12.36
CA ASP A 210 3.70 12.90 -13.75
C ASP A 210 3.70 14.15 -14.66
N SER A 211 4.61 15.08 -14.37
CA SER A 211 4.66 16.37 -15.09
C SER A 211 5.16 16.28 -16.54
N ASP A 212 5.80 15.17 -16.92
CA ASP A 212 6.31 14.94 -18.27
C ASP A 212 5.48 13.94 -19.08
N GLY A 213 4.39 13.39 -18.51
CA GLY A 213 3.48 12.45 -19.18
C GLY A 213 4.12 11.08 -19.47
N LEU A 214 5.21 10.75 -18.79
CA LEU A 214 5.94 9.48 -18.96
C LEU A 214 5.59 8.46 -17.86
N GLY A 215 4.62 8.77 -17.02
CA GLY A 215 4.25 7.99 -15.83
C GLY A 215 5.07 8.35 -14.59
N PHE A 216 4.60 7.87 -13.44
CA PHE A 216 5.23 8.14 -12.14
C PHE A 216 6.52 7.33 -11.93
N LYS A 217 6.57 6.07 -12.40
CA LYS A 217 7.75 5.20 -12.24
C LYS A 217 8.73 5.40 -13.40
N LYS A 218 9.98 5.72 -13.07
CA LYS A 218 11.01 6.16 -13.99
C LYS A 218 12.36 5.52 -13.68
N THR A 219 13.01 4.91 -14.66
CA THR A 219 14.39 4.44 -14.50
C THR A 219 15.38 5.59 -14.72
N ARG A 220 16.38 5.72 -13.84
CA ARG A 220 17.38 6.80 -13.88
C ARG A 220 18.77 6.25 -13.63
N ALA A 221 19.73 6.60 -14.49
CA ALA A 221 21.14 6.44 -14.19
C ALA A 221 21.62 7.62 -13.33
N ILE A 222 22.23 7.32 -12.17
CA ILE A 222 22.67 8.30 -11.18
C ILE A 222 24.08 8.04 -10.67
N ASP A 223 24.80 9.12 -10.40
CA ASP A 223 26.10 9.13 -9.73
C ASP A 223 25.95 9.85 -8.38
N ILE A 224 26.09 9.13 -7.26
CA ILE A 224 25.80 9.68 -5.92
C ILE A 224 26.92 10.64 -5.47
N TYR A 225 26.60 11.89 -5.21
CA TYR A 225 27.57 12.90 -4.78
C TYR A 225 27.60 13.04 -3.25
N ALA A 226 26.45 12.92 -2.61
CA ALA A 226 26.34 12.91 -1.15
C ALA A 226 25.11 12.12 -0.68
N ILE A 227 25.20 11.60 0.55
CA ILE A 227 24.07 11.07 1.30
C ILE A 227 23.81 12.04 2.45
N LYS A 228 22.62 12.63 2.50
CA LYS A 228 22.21 13.62 3.50
C LYS A 228 21.94 12.94 4.85
N PRO A 229 21.93 13.68 5.97
CA PRO A 229 21.56 13.12 7.27
C PRO A 229 20.16 12.49 7.31
N SER A 230 19.24 12.92 6.44
CA SER A 230 17.91 12.32 6.28
C SER A 230 17.92 10.95 5.59
N GLY A 231 19.05 10.54 4.99
CA GLY A 231 19.16 9.38 4.11
C GLY A 231 18.86 9.67 2.64
N ASP A 232 18.32 10.84 2.32
CA ASP A 232 18.14 11.28 0.93
C ASP A 232 19.48 11.51 0.24
N ILE A 233 19.52 11.33 -1.08
CA ILE A 233 20.76 11.40 -1.84
C ILE A 233 20.77 12.62 -2.75
N GLU A 234 21.91 13.30 -2.80
CA GLU A 234 22.25 14.25 -3.86
C GLU A 234 23.04 13.48 -4.92
N ALA A 235 22.56 13.46 -6.16
CA ALA A 235 23.19 12.69 -7.22
C ALA A 235 23.11 13.39 -8.58
N TYR A 236 24.13 13.21 -9.41
CA TYR A 236 24.07 13.62 -10.81
C TYR A 236 23.15 12.68 -11.58
N CYS A 237 22.11 13.23 -12.20
CA CYS A 237 21.14 12.50 -12.99
C CYS A 237 21.49 12.62 -14.48
N HIS A 238 21.88 11.51 -15.11
CA HIS A 238 22.30 11.50 -16.52
C HIS A 238 21.18 11.88 -17.49
N PHE A 239 19.94 11.51 -17.18
CA PHE A 239 18.78 11.91 -17.97
C PHE A 239 18.52 13.43 -17.91
N ARG A 240 18.66 14.04 -16.72
CA ARG A 240 18.43 15.48 -16.52
C ARG A 240 19.68 16.33 -16.74
N LYS A 241 20.83 15.68 -16.99
CA LYS A 241 22.15 16.31 -17.17
C LYS A 241 22.51 17.29 -16.05
N GLY A 242 22.27 16.92 -14.80
CA GLY A 242 22.53 17.78 -13.65
C GLY A 242 22.30 17.12 -12.30
N VAL A 243 22.83 17.76 -11.26
CA VAL A 243 22.69 17.33 -9.86
C VAL A 243 21.25 17.53 -9.38
N ARG A 244 20.69 16.54 -8.71
CA ARG A 244 19.33 16.53 -8.18
C ARG A 244 19.28 15.83 -6.82
N ASP A 245 18.25 16.18 -6.06
CA ASP A 245 17.87 15.47 -4.85
C ASP A 245 16.93 14.32 -5.16
N PHE A 246 17.23 13.14 -4.62
CA PHE A 246 16.37 11.97 -4.69
C PHE A 246 16.00 11.54 -3.27
N ARG A 247 14.69 11.51 -3.02
CA ARG A 247 14.16 10.94 -1.78
C ARG A 247 14.33 9.43 -1.76
N ILE A 248 14.98 8.88 -0.74
CA ILE A 248 15.25 7.44 -0.68
C ILE A 248 13.96 6.61 -0.65
N ALA A 249 12.94 7.10 0.06
CA ALA A 249 11.63 6.46 0.16
C ALA A 249 10.89 6.37 -1.20
N ARG A 250 11.39 7.02 -2.25
CA ARG A 250 10.85 6.97 -3.62
C ARG A 250 11.67 6.09 -4.57
N ILE A 251 12.74 5.45 -4.09
CA ILE A 251 13.55 4.50 -4.87
C ILE A 251 13.05 3.09 -4.58
N LEU A 252 12.47 2.43 -5.58
CA LEU A 252 11.93 1.07 -5.47
C LEU A 252 13.01 -0.01 -5.64
N ARG A 253 13.98 0.26 -6.51
CA ARG A 253 15.08 -0.64 -6.86
C ARG A 253 16.30 0.18 -7.22
N ALA A 254 17.48 -0.36 -6.91
CA ALA A 254 18.76 0.20 -7.31
C ALA A 254 19.68 -0.94 -7.75
N GLU A 255 20.39 -0.76 -8.85
CA GLU A 255 21.32 -1.76 -9.40
C GLU A 255 22.58 -1.10 -9.93
N GLU A 256 23.73 -1.74 -9.73
CA GLU A 256 24.97 -1.27 -10.33
C GLU A 256 24.94 -1.44 -11.85
N THR A 257 25.39 -0.41 -12.56
CA THR A 257 25.53 -0.43 -14.02
C THR A 257 26.84 -1.06 -14.50
N GLY A 258 27.79 -1.28 -13.58
CA GLY A 258 29.18 -1.63 -13.88
C GLY A 258 30.08 -0.41 -14.16
N GLU A 259 29.49 0.76 -14.41
CA GLU A 259 30.24 2.00 -14.64
C GLU A 259 30.68 2.66 -13.32
N THR A 260 31.79 3.39 -13.37
CA THR A 260 32.30 4.22 -12.26
C THR A 260 32.31 5.69 -12.65
N TYR A 261 32.32 6.58 -11.66
CA TYR A 261 32.42 8.03 -11.87
C TYR A 261 33.46 8.68 -10.93
N SER A 262 33.85 9.91 -11.25
CA SER A 262 34.66 10.75 -10.37
C SER A 262 33.84 11.95 -9.93
N LEU A 263 34.07 12.43 -8.71
CA LEU A 263 33.42 13.66 -8.25
C LEU A 263 34.14 14.88 -8.83
N PRO A 264 33.43 15.99 -9.06
CA PRO A 264 34.07 17.27 -9.42
C PRO A 264 35.14 17.71 -8.41
N SER A 265 34.98 17.37 -7.13
CA SER A 265 35.97 17.62 -6.06
C SER A 265 37.26 16.83 -6.22
N ASP A 266 37.20 15.63 -6.82
CA ASP A 266 38.37 14.76 -6.99
C ASP A 266 39.38 15.39 -7.98
N SER A 267 38.90 16.25 -8.88
CA SER A 267 39.73 16.97 -9.85
C SER A 267 40.45 18.19 -9.25
N GLN A 268 40.01 18.71 -8.09
CA GLN A 268 40.66 19.85 -7.42
C GLN A 268 41.85 19.40 -6.54
N GLY A 269 41.90 18.14 -6.12
CA GLY A 269 43.01 17.57 -5.35
C GLY A 269 44.20 17.09 -6.19
N ALA A 270 44.07 17.03 -7.52
CA ALA A 270 45.13 16.57 -8.42
C ALA A 270 46.08 17.68 -8.91
N LEU A 271 45.89 18.91 -8.43
CA LEU A 271 46.67 20.10 -8.81
C LEU A 271 47.67 20.58 -7.73
N PHE A 272 47.91 19.78 -6.68
CA PHE A 272 48.90 20.05 -5.64
C PHE A 272 49.75 18.82 -5.35
#